data_AF-A0A971YWB6-F1
#
_entry.id   AF-A0A971YWB6-F1
#
_cell.length_a   1.000
_cell.length_b   1.000
_cell.length_c   1.000
_cell.angle_alpha   90.00
_cell.angle_beta   90.00
_cell.angle_gamma   90.00
#
_symmetry.space_group_name_H-M   'P 1'
#
loop_
_entity.id
_entity.type
_entity.pdbx_description
1 polymer ?
#
loop_
_entity_poly.entity_id
_entity_poly.type
_entity_poly.pdbx_seq_one_letter_code
_entity_poly.pdbx_strand_id
1 'polypeptide(L)'
;MVERKQPFDADKPGSVELRLQEIIVGREKEIEAIKMQFDAVLEGNTAFTLIAGDVGCGKTALVKAVLADLASSRPLAPMVSSNRSLVPSPILPSRK
;
A
#
# COMPACT_ATOMS: atom_id res chain seq x y z
N MET A 1 -30.37 -15.62 16.38
CA MET A 1 -29.25 -16.28 15.68
C MET A 1 -28.45 -15.15 15.03
N VAL A 2 -27.41 -14.69 15.70
CA VAL A 2 -26.72 -13.43 15.42
C VAL A 2 -25.41 -13.77 14.70
N GLU A 3 -25.34 -13.51 13.40
CA GLU A 3 -24.11 -13.63 12.64
C GLU A 3 -23.30 -12.34 12.84
N ARG A 4 -22.20 -12.48 13.60
CA ARG A 4 -21.33 -11.39 14.01
C ARG A 4 -20.53 -10.91 12.79
N LYS A 5 -20.79 -9.68 12.32
CA LYS A 5 -19.83 -8.94 11.49
C LYS A 5 -18.52 -8.81 12.27
N GLN A 6 -17.41 -9.27 11.70
CA GLN A 6 -16.10 -9.19 12.33
C GLN A 6 -15.54 -7.76 12.18
N PRO A 7 -15.02 -7.13 13.25
CA PRO A 7 -14.82 -5.69 13.33
C PRO A 7 -13.43 -5.22 12.86
N PHE A 8 -12.82 -5.88 11.88
CA PHE A 8 -11.40 -5.68 11.53
C PHE A 8 -11.15 -4.76 10.34
N ASP A 9 -12.18 -4.08 9.81
CA ASP A 9 -12.04 -3.04 8.77
C ASP A 9 -11.45 -1.72 9.34
N ALA A 10 -10.56 -1.82 10.31
CA ALA A 10 -9.81 -0.69 10.83
C ALA A 10 -8.56 -0.52 9.96
N ASP A 11 -8.67 0.38 8.97
CA ASP A 11 -7.61 1.16 8.33
C ASP A 11 -6.19 0.65 8.66
N LYS A 12 -5.75 -0.39 7.95
CA LYS A 12 -4.40 -0.93 8.09
C LYS A 12 -3.42 0.12 7.55
N PRO A 13 -2.46 0.62 8.35
CA PRO A 13 -1.48 1.58 7.87
C PRO A 13 -0.57 0.88 6.85
N GLY A 14 -0.93 0.98 5.57
CA GLY A 14 -0.26 0.31 4.46
C GLY A 14 -1.17 -0.22 3.36
N SER A 15 -2.51 -0.25 3.53
CA SER A 15 -3.38 -0.81 2.48
C SER A 15 -3.27 -0.03 1.16
N VAL A 16 -3.12 -0.75 0.04
CA VAL A 16 -3.04 -0.13 -1.29
C VAL A 16 -4.43 0.27 -1.78
N GLU A 17 -4.68 1.58 -1.86
CA GLU A 17 -5.92 2.12 -2.43
C GLU A 17 -5.83 2.26 -3.94
N LEU A 18 -6.26 1.22 -4.68
CA LEU A 18 -6.27 1.23 -6.14
C LEU A 18 -7.46 2.02 -6.73
N ARG A 19 -7.20 3.00 -7.59
CA ARG A 19 -8.22 3.83 -8.27
C ARG A 19 -8.51 3.34 -9.69
N LEU A 20 -9.01 2.11 -9.79
CA LEU A 20 -9.21 1.42 -11.08
C LEU A 20 -10.63 1.49 -11.63
N GLN A 21 -11.58 1.97 -10.83
CA GLN A 21 -13.02 1.86 -11.12
C GLN A 21 -13.46 2.71 -12.33
N GLU A 22 -12.67 3.71 -12.71
CA GLU A 22 -12.92 4.54 -13.88
C GLU A 22 -12.31 3.97 -15.17
N ILE A 23 -11.39 3.00 -15.05
CA ILE A 23 -10.59 2.46 -16.17
C ILE A 23 -10.99 1.02 -16.51
N ILE A 24 -11.43 0.25 -15.51
CA ILE A 24 -11.72 -1.18 -15.64
C ILE A 24 -13.13 -1.46 -15.13
N VAL A 25 -13.89 -2.20 -15.95
CA VAL A 25 -15.26 -2.62 -15.63
C VAL A 25 -15.31 -4.14 -15.49
N GLY A 26 -15.96 -4.65 -14.44
CA GLY A 26 -16.34 -6.07 -14.32
C GLY A 26 -15.21 -7.02 -13.93
N ARG A 27 -14.31 -6.58 -13.05
CA ARG A 27 -13.12 -7.34 -12.57
C ARG A 27 -12.89 -7.18 -11.07
N GLU A 28 -13.97 -7.03 -10.32
CA GLU A 28 -13.93 -6.65 -8.90
C GLU A 28 -13.18 -7.71 -8.08
N LYS A 29 -13.41 -8.99 -8.39
CA LYS A 29 -12.74 -10.12 -7.72
C LYS A 29 -11.24 -10.15 -8.01
N GLU A 30 -10.85 -9.91 -9.25
CA GLU A 30 -9.44 -9.87 -9.64
C GLU A 30 -8.74 -8.66 -9.01
N ILE A 31 -9.41 -7.50 -8.95
CA ILE A 31 -8.88 -6.31 -8.30
C ILE A 31 -8.70 -6.55 -6.80
N GLU A 32 -9.68 -7.15 -6.13
CA GLU A 32 -9.59 -7.50 -4.71
C GLU A 32 -8.45 -8.48 -4.44
N ALA A 33 -8.33 -9.54 -5.25
CA ALA A 33 -7.23 -10.49 -5.14
C ALA A 33 -5.86 -9.83 -5.33
N ILE A 34 -5.73 -8.90 -6.29
CA ILE A 34 -4.51 -8.14 -6.49
C ILE A 34 -4.18 -7.29 -5.25
N LYS A 35 -5.18 -6.59 -4.66
CA LYS A 35 -4.98 -5.81 -3.44
C LYS A 35 -4.47 -6.66 -2.27
N MET A 36 -5.10 -7.81 -2.03
CA MET A 36 -4.67 -8.73 -0.97
C MET A 36 -3.21 -9.19 -1.13
N GLN A 37 -2.78 -9.42 -2.37
CA GLN A 37 -1.40 -9.83 -2.67
C GLN A 37 -0.41 -8.69 -2.46
N PHE A 38 -0.80 -7.45 -2.76
CA PHE A 38 0.01 -6.27 -2.42
C PHE A 38 0.14 -6.08 -0.92
N ASP A 39 -0.95 -6.21 -0.16
CA ASP A 39 -0.91 -6.12 1.30
C ASP A 39 0.04 -7.17 1.89
N ALA A 40 0.03 -8.40 1.36
CA ALA A 40 0.96 -9.45 1.76
C ALA A 40 2.43 -9.07 1.49
N VAL A 41 2.72 -8.38 0.37
CA VAL A 41 4.07 -7.88 0.05
C VAL A 41 4.50 -6.78 1.02
N LEU A 42 3.58 -5.89 1.40
CA LEU A 42 3.87 -4.82 2.36
C LEU A 42 4.12 -5.35 3.77
N GLU A 43 3.53 -6.49 4.12
CA GLU A 43 3.82 -7.23 5.35
C GLU A 43 5.16 -7.99 5.30
N GLY A 44 5.90 -7.92 4.18
CA GLY A 44 7.22 -8.54 3.99
C GLY A 44 7.18 -9.95 3.40
N ASN A 45 6.02 -10.41 2.93
CA ASN A 45 5.91 -11.70 2.23
C ASN A 45 6.22 -11.54 0.74
N THR A 46 6.42 -12.67 0.05
CA THR A 46 6.45 -12.71 -1.43
C THR A 46 5.08 -13.12 -1.94
N ALA A 47 4.59 -12.43 -2.97
CA ALA A 47 3.31 -12.71 -3.60
C ALA A 47 3.46 -13.01 -5.10
N PHE A 48 2.59 -13.87 -5.62
CA PHE A 48 2.49 -14.18 -7.05
C PHE A 48 1.03 -14.38 -7.44
N THR A 49 0.59 -13.72 -8.51
CA THR A 49 -0.79 -13.76 -8.99
C THR A 49 -0.84 -14.21 -10.44
N LEU A 50 -1.64 -15.24 -10.74
CA LEU A 50 -1.96 -15.68 -12.09
C LEU A 50 -3.35 -15.19 -12.49
N ILE A 51 -3.42 -14.40 -13.56
CA ILE A 51 -4.69 -13.95 -14.15
C ILE A 51 -4.95 -14.76 -15.42
N ALA A 52 -5.91 -15.67 -15.36
CA ALA A 52 -6.35 -16.49 -16.48
C ALA A 52 -7.66 -15.97 -17.08
N GLY A 53 -7.88 -16.23 -18.37
CA GLY A 53 -9.11 -15.85 -19.07
C GLY A 53 -8.91 -15.78 -20.58
N ASP A 54 -10.00 -15.60 -21.32
CA ASP A 54 -9.98 -15.62 -22.78
C ASP A 54 -9.18 -14.48 -23.41
N VAL A 55 -8.83 -14.62 -24.68
CA VAL A 55 -8.20 -13.54 -25.44
C VAL A 55 -9.13 -12.32 -25.48
N GLY A 56 -8.55 -11.11 -25.39
CA GLY A 56 -9.34 -9.86 -25.46
C GLY A 56 -10.10 -9.48 -24.18
N CYS A 57 -10.14 -10.31 -23.13
CA CYS A 57 -10.90 -10.01 -21.91
C CYS A 57 -10.26 -8.96 -20.97
N GLY A 58 -9.20 -8.26 -21.42
CA GLY A 58 -8.62 -7.14 -20.68
C GLY A 58 -7.53 -7.48 -19.66
N LYS A 59 -6.98 -8.72 -19.62
CA LYS A 59 -5.92 -9.10 -18.65
C LYS A 59 -4.72 -8.15 -18.65
N THR A 60 -4.18 -7.83 -19.83
CA THR A 60 -3.04 -6.91 -19.96
C THR A 60 -3.42 -5.48 -19.59
N ALA A 61 -4.65 -5.05 -19.89
CA ALA A 61 -5.15 -3.74 -19.51
C ALA A 61 -5.26 -3.62 -17.99
N LEU A 62 -5.74 -4.68 -17.32
CA LEU A 62 -5.82 -4.76 -15.86
C LEU A 62 -4.46 -4.57 -15.19
N VAL A 63 -3.47 -5.35 -15.61
CA VAL A 63 -2.11 -5.25 -15.05
C VAL A 63 -1.50 -3.87 -15.31
N LYS A 64 -1.68 -3.32 -16.52
CA LYS A 64 -1.15 -1.99 -16.85
C LYS A 64 -1.78 -0.88 -16.01
N ALA A 65 -3.09 -0.92 -15.80
CA ALA A 65 -3.77 0.09 -14.99
C ALA A 65 -3.34 -0.01 -13.52
N VAL A 66 -3.26 -1.21 -12.96
CA VAL A 66 -2.75 -1.44 -11.59
C VAL A 66 -1.34 -0.88 -11.44
N LEU A 67 -0.43 -1.19 -12.36
CA LEU A 67 0.95 -0.71 -12.29
C LEU A 67 1.06 0.81 -12.48
N ALA A 68 0.25 1.38 -13.38
CA ALA A 68 0.21 2.83 -13.58
C ALA A 68 -0.29 3.55 -12.31
N ASP A 69 -1.32 3.02 -11.66
CA ASP A 69 -1.87 3.56 -10.43
C ASP A 69 -0.85 3.48 -9.28
N LEU A 70 -0.15 2.34 -9.14
CA LEU A 70 0.93 2.17 -8.16
C LEU A 70 2.11 3.10 -8.39
N ALA A 71 2.50 3.33 -9.64
CA ALA A 71 3.57 4.28 -9.98
C ALA A 71 3.15 5.73 -9.72
N SER A 72 1.84 6.01 -9.78
CA SER A 72 1.25 7.32 -9.52
C SER A 72 1.04 7.58 -8.03
N SER A 73 0.76 6.52 -7.25
CA SER A 73 0.74 6.57 -5.79
C SER A 73 2.17 6.78 -5.29
N ARG A 74 2.48 8.00 -4.81
CA ARG A 74 3.79 8.32 -4.24
C ARG A 74 4.15 7.33 -3.13
N PRO A 75 5.43 6.97 -2.95
CA PRO A 75 5.85 6.25 -1.75
C PRO A 75 5.42 7.06 -0.52
N LEU A 76 4.76 6.42 0.45
CA LEU A 76 4.73 6.90 1.82
C LEU A 76 6.19 7.15 2.20
N ALA A 77 6.55 8.43 2.38
CA ALA A 77 7.91 8.84 2.68
C ALA A 77 8.42 7.99 3.86
N PRO A 78 9.64 7.41 3.80
CA PRO A 78 10.22 6.80 4.99
C PRO A 78 10.34 7.89 6.05
N MET A 79 9.53 7.79 7.09
CA MET A 79 9.57 8.67 8.25
C MET A 79 10.86 8.37 9.03
N VAL A 80 11.96 9.04 8.69
CA VAL A 80 13.14 9.10 9.56
C VAL A 80 12.82 10.06 10.71
N SER A 81 12.39 9.52 11.85
CA SER A 81 12.39 10.25 13.12
C SER A 81 13.83 10.29 13.64
N SER A 82 14.56 11.35 13.29
CA SER A 82 15.80 11.69 13.99
C SER A 82 15.43 12.38 15.29
N ASN A 83 15.29 11.62 16.38
CA ASN A 83 15.20 12.17 17.72
C ASN A 83 16.60 12.67 18.15
N ARG A 84 17.05 13.80 17.60
CA ARG A 84 18.22 14.51 18.11
C ARG A 84 17.73 15.45 19.20
N SER A 85 17.68 14.93 20.42
CA SER A 85 17.61 15.72 21.65
C SER A 85 18.65 16.85 21.58
N LEU A 86 18.18 18.08 21.42
CA LEU A 86 18.96 19.29 21.63
C LEU A 86 19.11 19.45 23.14
N VAL A 87 20.11 18.79 23.73
CA VAL A 87 20.65 19.27 25.01
C VAL A 87 21.40 20.58 24.73
N PRO A 88 21.08 21.69 25.41
CA PRO A 88 21.86 22.92 25.27
C PRO A 88 23.26 22.68 25.86
N SER A 89 24.30 22.94 25.07
CA SER A 89 25.69 22.86 25.49
C SER A 89 25.94 23.75 26.73
N PRO A 90 26.64 23.27 27.77
CA PRO A 90 27.02 24.12 28.89
C PRO A 90 28.07 25.14 28.44
N ILE A 91 27.80 26.41 28.76
CA ILE A 91 28.71 27.54 28.56
C ILE A 91 29.88 27.36 29.54
N LEU A 92 31.09 27.09 29.03
CA LEU A 92 32.30 27.18 29.86
C LEU A 92 32.77 28.64 29.94
N PRO A 93 33.07 29.17 31.14
CA PRO A 93 33.66 30.49 31.27
C PRO A 93 35.14 30.44 30.87
N SER A 94 35.54 31.26 29.88
CA SER A 94 36.95 31.50 29.59
C SER A 94 37.62 32.14 30.79
N ARG A 95 38.62 31.45 31.34
CA ARG A 95 39.45 31.91 32.45
C ARG A 95 40.82 32.31 31.89
N LYS A 96 41.23 33.53 32.25
CA LYS A 96 42.51 34.24 32.05
C LYS A 96 42.66 35.03 30.75
#